data_AF-A0A7W9KNY5-F1
#
_entry.id   AF-A0A7W9KNY5-F1
#
_cell.length_a   1.000
_cell.length_b   1.000
_cell.length_c   1.000
_cell.angle_alpha   90.00
_cell.angle_beta   90.00
_cell.angle_gamma   90.00
#
_symmetry.space_group_name_H-M   'P 1'
#
loop_
_entity.id
_entity.type
_entity.pdbx_description
1 polymer ?
#
loop_
_entity_poly.entity_id
_entity_poly.type
_entity_poly.pdbx_seq_one_letter_code
_entity_poly.pdbx_strand_id
1 'polypeptide(L)'
;MVWDLYGDDGSYYFAQTRDGLPAQVAAHNNQGDSLFGREVEAAVYAAKGDLDTARQKMAGAAGKPGVISERDDKELTDWWIWSDSIGALKAGAGNPVVREGVLRLMSTLPHVAVTKTSTDGRPTLALTDTEPPVKAGPKSSSGETQTVTIDADTGVPISFHSGQNKSSDDVKFEVSRVTLADVAAGKF
;
A
#
# COMPACT_ATOMS: atom_id res chain seq x y z
N MET A 1 18.23 -8.02 3.72
CA MET A 1 17.28 -7.08 4.34
C MET A 1 17.60 -5.72 3.78
N VAL A 2 16.59 -4.99 3.33
CA VAL A 2 16.73 -3.65 2.77
C VAL A 2 15.99 -2.66 3.66
N TRP A 3 16.27 -1.37 3.51
CA TRP A 3 15.63 -0.30 4.26
C TRP A 3 14.99 0.68 3.30
N ASP A 4 13.67 0.79 3.43
CA ASP A 4 12.80 1.61 2.61
C ASP A 4 12.28 2.78 3.46
N LEU A 5 12.44 4.01 2.96
CA LEU A 5 11.89 5.21 3.55
C LEU A 5 10.94 5.87 2.56
N TYR A 6 9.72 6.12 3.01
CA TYR A 6 8.68 6.77 2.21
C TYR A 6 8.35 8.13 2.82
N GLY A 7 8.36 9.17 1.99
CA GLY A 7 7.89 10.50 2.37
C GLY A 7 6.38 10.63 2.17
N ASP A 8 5.76 11.51 2.94
CA ASP A 8 4.32 11.82 2.83
C ASP A 8 3.94 12.40 1.44
N ASP A 9 4.93 12.90 0.68
CA ASP A 9 4.80 13.39 -0.70
C ASP A 9 4.98 12.29 -1.76
N GLY A 10 5.18 11.03 -1.35
CA GLY A 10 5.45 9.91 -2.23
C GLY A 10 6.91 9.77 -2.67
N SER A 11 7.82 10.56 -2.10
CA SER A 11 9.25 10.31 -2.25
C SER A 11 9.60 8.94 -1.65
N TYR A 12 10.54 8.25 -2.29
CA TYR A 12 10.98 6.92 -1.86
C TYR A 12 12.51 6.87 -1.89
N TYR A 13 13.09 6.49 -0.76
CA TYR A 13 14.53 6.32 -0.59
C TYR A 13 14.81 4.88 -0.17
N PHE A 14 15.84 4.31 -0.77
CA PHE A 14 16.21 2.91 -0.58
C PHE A 14 17.69 2.81 -0.20
N ALA A 15 18.00 1.98 0.80
CA ALA A 15 19.36 1.61 1.13
C ALA A 15 19.48 0.13 1.53
N GLN A 16 20.67 -0.44 1.32
CA GLN A 16 20.97 -1.82 1.77
C GLN A 16 21.13 -1.91 3.30
N THR A 17 21.33 -0.78 3.98
CA THR A 17 21.48 -0.68 5.43
C THR A 17 20.71 0.53 5.96
N ARG A 18 20.26 0.49 7.21
CA ARG A 18 19.57 1.62 7.87
C ARG A 18 20.43 2.88 7.82
N ASP A 19 21.71 2.74 8.13
CA ASP A 19 22.69 3.83 8.16
C ASP A 19 23.02 4.38 6.77
N GLY A 20 22.57 3.72 5.69
CA GLY A 20 22.68 4.20 4.32
C GLY A 20 21.57 5.17 3.91
N LEU A 21 20.40 5.15 4.58
CA LEU A 21 19.27 6.03 4.28
C LEU A 21 19.60 7.54 4.38
N PRO A 22 20.35 8.02 5.40
CA PRO A 22 20.68 9.44 5.52
C PRO A 22 21.35 10.01 4.26
N ALA A 23 22.27 9.25 3.66
CA ALA A 23 22.96 9.66 2.44
C ALA A 23 22.02 9.75 1.23
N GLN A 24 21.06 8.83 1.12
CA GLN A 24 20.07 8.86 0.03
C GLN A 24 19.14 10.07 0.16
N VAL A 25 18.70 10.37 1.38
CA VAL A 25 17.84 11.52 1.67
C VAL A 25 18.59 12.83 1.41
N ALA A 26 19.82 12.97 1.93
CA ALA A 26 20.64 14.17 1.77
C ALA A 26 21.00 14.45 0.29
N ALA A 27 21.18 13.41 -0.51
CA ALA A 27 21.43 13.52 -1.95
C ALA A 27 20.15 13.72 -2.79
N HIS A 28 18.97 13.71 -2.17
CA HIS A 28 17.68 13.72 -2.86
C HIS A 28 17.53 12.59 -3.90
N ASN A 29 18.09 11.41 -3.61
CA ASN A 29 18.02 10.22 -4.48
C ASN A 29 16.65 9.54 -4.39
N ASN A 30 15.59 10.26 -4.76
CA ASN A 30 14.24 9.75 -4.82
C ASN A 30 14.10 8.72 -5.95
N GLN A 31 13.65 7.53 -5.62
CA GLN A 31 13.46 6.38 -6.52
C GLN A 31 11.98 6.04 -6.76
N GLY A 32 11.04 6.81 -6.21
CA GLY A 32 9.61 6.46 -6.20
C GLY A 32 8.88 6.68 -7.53
N ASP A 33 9.52 7.29 -8.52
CA ASP A 33 8.95 7.64 -9.84
C ASP A 33 7.50 8.19 -9.79
N SER A 34 7.21 8.92 -8.72
CA SER A 34 5.89 9.46 -8.37
C SER A 34 4.75 8.42 -8.17
N LEU A 35 5.01 7.12 -8.27
CA LEU A 35 3.98 6.07 -8.11
C LEU A 35 3.36 6.13 -6.71
N PHE A 36 4.19 5.98 -5.68
CA PHE A 36 3.73 6.02 -4.29
C PHE A 36 3.01 7.32 -3.94
N GLY A 37 3.42 8.44 -4.54
CA GLY A 37 2.74 9.72 -4.37
C GLY A 37 1.30 9.71 -4.92
N ARG A 38 1.09 9.11 -6.10
CA ARG A 38 -0.25 8.98 -6.68
C ARG A 38 -1.15 8.03 -5.88
N GLU A 39 -0.59 6.93 -5.38
CA GLU A 39 -1.30 5.99 -4.50
C GLU A 39 -1.73 6.66 -3.19
N VAL A 40 -0.81 7.38 -2.53
CA VAL A 40 -1.08 8.15 -1.31
C VAL A 40 -2.11 9.25 -1.57
N GLU A 41 -2.00 9.98 -2.68
CA GLU A 41 -2.97 11.01 -3.07
C GLU A 41 -4.37 10.42 -3.29
N ALA A 42 -4.46 9.28 -3.97
CA ALA A 42 -5.73 8.58 -4.20
C ALA A 42 -6.39 8.15 -2.88
N ALA A 43 -5.60 7.62 -1.93
CA ALA A 43 -6.10 7.28 -0.60
C ALA A 43 -6.57 8.52 0.17
N VAL A 44 -5.77 9.60 0.20
CA VAL A 44 -6.17 10.87 0.83
C VAL A 44 -7.44 11.43 0.20
N TYR A 45 -7.62 11.26 -1.11
CA TYR A 45 -8.83 11.65 -1.81
C TYR A 45 -10.03 10.79 -1.38
N ALA A 46 -9.88 9.47 -1.28
CA ALA A 46 -10.94 8.56 -0.83
C ALA A 46 -11.47 8.91 0.57
N ALA A 47 -10.60 9.37 1.48
CA ALA A 47 -10.99 9.81 2.81
C ALA A 47 -11.99 10.99 2.79
N LYS A 48 -12.02 11.78 1.71
CA LYS A 48 -12.97 12.89 1.52
C LYS A 48 -14.37 12.42 1.12
N GLY A 49 -14.52 11.17 0.68
CA GLY A 49 -15.82 10.52 0.46
C GLY A 49 -16.28 10.36 -1.00
N ASP A 50 -15.63 10.98 -1.98
CA ASP A 50 -15.89 10.69 -3.40
C ASP A 50 -15.13 9.42 -3.82
N LEU A 51 -15.77 8.27 -3.58
CA LEU A 51 -15.16 6.97 -3.80
C LEU A 51 -15.09 6.58 -5.28
N ASP A 52 -15.97 7.08 -6.13
CA ASP A 52 -15.92 6.76 -7.57
C ASP A 52 -14.69 7.38 -8.23
N THR A 53 -14.44 8.66 -7.97
CA THR A 53 -13.22 9.33 -8.43
C THR A 53 -11.98 8.73 -7.76
N ALA A 54 -12.06 8.40 -6.48
CA ALA A 54 -10.93 7.79 -5.78
C ALA A 54 -10.56 6.42 -6.35
N ARG A 55 -11.53 5.58 -6.72
CA ARG A 55 -11.32 4.29 -7.36
C ARG A 55 -10.58 4.45 -8.69
N GLN A 56 -10.98 5.42 -9.51
CA GLN A 56 -10.30 5.73 -10.77
C GLN A 56 -8.86 6.19 -10.55
N LYS A 57 -8.63 7.08 -9.57
CA LYS A 57 -7.29 7.55 -9.19
C LYS A 57 -6.40 6.41 -8.71
N MET A 58 -6.93 5.54 -7.85
CA MET A 58 -6.19 4.41 -7.30
C MET A 58 -5.86 3.40 -8.40
N ALA A 59 -6.84 2.96 -9.19
CA ALA A 59 -6.60 2.03 -10.29
C ALA A 59 -5.60 2.56 -11.34
N GLY A 60 -5.57 3.88 -11.54
CA GLY A 60 -4.70 4.56 -12.48
C GLY A 60 -3.33 4.95 -11.94
N ALA A 61 -2.99 4.66 -10.67
CA ALA A 61 -1.77 5.16 -10.04
C ALA A 61 -0.49 4.65 -10.74
N ALA A 62 -0.47 3.39 -11.17
CA ALA A 62 0.61 2.83 -11.99
C ALA A 62 0.61 3.30 -13.47
N GLY A 63 -0.45 3.97 -13.91
CA GLY A 63 -0.60 4.48 -15.27
C GLY A 63 0.18 5.79 -15.51
N LYS A 64 0.27 6.18 -16.79
CA LYS A 64 0.77 7.52 -17.15
C LYS A 64 -0.17 8.59 -16.58
N PRO A 65 0.34 9.68 -15.97
CA PRO A 65 -0.49 10.79 -15.53
C PRO A 65 -1.41 11.30 -16.65
N GLY A 66 -2.72 11.39 -16.39
CA GLY A 66 -3.72 11.81 -17.38
C GLY A 66 -4.33 10.68 -18.22
N VAL A 67 -3.86 9.44 -18.08
CA VAL A 67 -4.53 8.26 -18.63
C VAL A 67 -5.20 7.53 -17.47
N ILE A 68 -6.42 7.94 -17.13
CA ILE A 68 -7.34 7.05 -16.44
C ILE A 68 -7.66 6.02 -17.50
N SER A 69 -7.04 4.84 -17.45
CA SER A 69 -7.47 3.78 -18.34
C SER A 69 -8.93 3.53 -18.02
N GLU A 70 -9.83 3.81 -18.98
CA GLU A 70 -11.11 3.13 -19.06
C GLU A 70 -10.78 1.65 -19.26
N ARG A 71 -10.40 0.99 -18.17
CA ARG A 71 -10.29 -0.46 -18.13
C ARG A 71 -11.73 -0.91 -18.12
N ASP A 72 -12.23 -1.22 -19.31
CA ASP A 72 -13.55 -1.82 -19.49
C ASP A 72 -13.68 -3.17 -18.76
N ASP A 73 -12.55 -3.72 -18.30
CA ASP A 73 -12.48 -4.88 -17.43
C ASP A 73 -12.53 -4.46 -15.94
N LYS A 74 -13.67 -4.76 -15.31
CA LYS A 74 -13.92 -4.52 -13.89
C LYS A 74 -12.96 -5.32 -13.01
N GLU A 75 -12.67 -6.58 -13.34
CA GLU A 75 -11.78 -7.44 -12.55
C GLU A 75 -10.36 -6.87 -12.58
N LEU A 76 -9.90 -6.41 -13.76
CA LEU A 76 -8.61 -5.75 -13.85
C LEU A 76 -8.58 -4.44 -13.05
N THR A 77 -9.63 -3.63 -13.11
CA THR A 77 -9.72 -2.37 -12.34
C THR A 77 -9.64 -2.63 -10.84
N ASP A 78 -10.40 -3.59 -10.35
CA ASP A 78 -10.45 -3.95 -8.95
C ASP A 78 -9.10 -4.50 -8.44
N TRP A 79 -8.43 -5.34 -9.25
CA TRP A 79 -7.07 -5.81 -8.95
C TRP A 79 -6.08 -4.66 -8.74
N TRP A 80 -6.13 -3.64 -9.60
CA TRP A 80 -5.28 -2.46 -9.44
C TRP A 80 -5.64 -1.63 -8.21
N ILE A 81 -6.93 -1.50 -7.88
CA ILE A 81 -7.35 -0.83 -6.64
C ILE A 81 -6.77 -1.56 -5.43
N TRP A 82 -6.85 -2.89 -5.41
CA TRP A 82 -6.25 -3.70 -4.35
C TRP A 82 -4.72 -3.52 -4.28
N SER A 83 -4.02 -3.77 -5.39
CA SER A 83 -2.55 -3.70 -5.48
C SER A 83 -2.01 -2.32 -5.08
N ASP A 84 -2.58 -1.26 -5.64
CA ASP A 84 -2.12 0.10 -5.42
C ASP A 84 -2.52 0.61 -4.02
N SER A 85 -3.58 0.04 -3.42
CA SER A 85 -3.90 0.27 -2.01
C SER A 85 -2.86 -0.36 -1.07
N ILE A 86 -2.29 -1.52 -1.42
CA ILE A 86 -1.15 -2.09 -0.67
C ILE A 86 0.10 -1.21 -0.85
N GLY A 87 0.31 -0.64 -2.03
CA GLY A 87 1.34 0.38 -2.28
C GLY A 87 1.17 1.63 -1.39
N ALA A 88 -0.05 2.17 -1.34
CA ALA A 88 -0.39 3.30 -0.47
C ALA A 88 -0.15 3.00 1.02
N LEU A 89 -0.45 1.77 1.49
CA LEU A 89 -0.14 1.37 2.86
C LEU A 89 1.37 1.26 3.11
N LYS A 90 2.14 0.74 2.17
CA LYS A 90 3.61 0.73 2.29
C LYS A 90 4.18 2.15 2.41
N ALA A 91 3.69 3.07 1.59
CA ALA A 91 4.24 4.42 1.54
C ALA A 91 3.71 5.35 2.63
N GLY A 92 2.43 5.24 2.99
CA GLY A 92 1.72 6.24 3.77
C GLY A 92 1.07 5.73 5.06
N ALA A 93 1.35 4.49 5.49
CA ALA A 93 0.73 3.94 6.71
C ALA A 93 0.97 4.75 7.99
N GLY A 94 1.98 5.62 8.05
CA GLY A 94 2.15 6.54 9.17
C GLY A 94 1.03 7.59 9.29
N ASN A 95 0.33 7.89 8.19
CA ASN A 95 -0.72 8.89 8.12
C ASN A 95 -2.12 8.25 8.29
N PRO A 96 -2.89 8.59 9.35
CA PRO A 96 -4.22 8.03 9.57
C PRO A 96 -5.21 8.29 8.44
N VAL A 97 -5.07 9.41 7.72
CA VAL A 97 -5.95 9.75 6.59
C VAL A 97 -5.72 8.80 5.41
N VAL A 98 -4.46 8.40 5.16
CA VAL A 98 -4.13 7.39 4.14
C VAL A 98 -4.76 6.06 4.51
N ARG A 99 -4.61 5.63 5.77
CA ARG A 99 -5.19 4.36 6.24
C ARG A 99 -6.71 4.35 6.11
N GLU A 100 -7.39 5.41 6.53
CA GLU A 100 -8.83 5.57 6.35
C GLU A 100 -9.23 5.49 4.87
N GLY A 101 -8.52 6.23 4.01
CA GLY A 101 -8.74 6.24 2.58
C GLY A 101 -8.61 4.87 1.91
N VAL A 102 -7.55 4.14 2.25
CA VAL A 102 -7.34 2.76 1.78
C VAL A 102 -8.48 1.86 2.24
N LEU A 103 -8.89 1.92 3.51
CA LEU A 103 -9.98 1.08 4.01
C LEU A 103 -11.31 1.37 3.32
N ARG A 104 -11.59 2.65 3.02
CA ARG A 104 -12.75 3.04 2.22
C ARG A 104 -12.66 2.49 0.80
N LEU A 105 -11.50 2.58 0.14
CA LEU A 105 -11.30 2.01 -1.20
C LEU A 105 -11.47 0.49 -1.20
N MET A 106 -10.83 -0.23 -0.27
CA MET A 106 -10.97 -1.68 -0.14
C MET A 106 -12.41 -2.10 0.17
N SER A 107 -13.20 -1.28 0.89
CA SER A 107 -14.62 -1.56 1.13
C SER A 107 -15.50 -1.50 -0.13
N THR A 108 -14.99 -0.90 -1.21
CA THR A 108 -15.68 -0.88 -2.51
C THR A 108 -15.43 -2.15 -3.34
N LEU A 109 -14.52 -3.03 -2.89
CA LEU A 109 -14.17 -4.27 -3.57
C LEU A 109 -15.03 -5.43 -3.05
N PRO A 110 -15.98 -5.96 -3.84
CA PRO A 110 -16.95 -6.95 -3.34
C PRO A 110 -16.33 -8.32 -3.01
N HIS A 111 -15.13 -8.62 -3.52
CA HIS A 111 -14.37 -9.85 -3.25
C HIS A 111 -13.41 -9.70 -2.05
N VAL A 112 -13.31 -8.53 -1.42
CA VAL A 112 -12.49 -8.37 -0.21
C VAL A 112 -13.27 -8.81 1.01
N ALA A 113 -12.84 -9.92 1.60
CA ALA A 113 -13.38 -10.43 2.86
C ALA A 113 -12.67 -9.80 4.06
N VAL A 114 -13.42 -9.47 5.11
CA VAL A 114 -12.87 -8.98 6.38
C VAL A 114 -13.09 -10.03 7.48
N THR A 115 -11.98 -10.51 8.06
CA THR A 115 -12.01 -11.47 9.16
C THR A 115 -11.42 -10.83 10.42
N LYS A 116 -12.16 -10.89 11.54
CA LYS A 116 -11.63 -10.50 12.86
C LYS A 116 -10.65 -11.56 13.35
N THR A 117 -9.49 -11.12 13.83
CA THR A 117 -8.43 -12.01 14.32
C THR A 117 -7.66 -11.36 15.48
N SER A 118 -6.60 -12.02 15.95
CA SER A 118 -5.69 -11.49 16.96
C SER A 118 -4.25 -11.80 16.59
N THR A 119 -3.36 -10.83 16.78
CA THR A 119 -1.91 -10.96 16.61
C THR A 119 -1.25 -10.57 17.92
N ASP A 120 -0.50 -11.48 18.53
CA ASP A 120 0.16 -11.27 19.83
C ASP A 120 -0.79 -10.76 20.93
N GLY A 121 -2.04 -11.27 20.93
CA GLY A 121 -3.07 -10.86 21.89
C GLY A 121 -3.78 -9.54 21.58
N ARG A 122 -3.37 -8.81 20.53
CA ARG A 122 -4.01 -7.57 20.09
C ARG A 122 -5.08 -7.82 19.02
N PRO A 123 -6.26 -7.18 19.12
CA PRO A 123 -7.29 -7.27 18.08
C PRO A 123 -6.77 -6.79 16.71
N THR A 124 -7.03 -7.59 15.68
CA THR A 124 -6.59 -7.28 14.31
C THR A 124 -7.70 -7.63 13.31
N LEU A 125 -7.61 -7.07 12.11
CA LEU A 125 -8.45 -7.42 10.97
C LEU A 125 -7.57 -7.99 9.86
N ALA A 126 -7.97 -9.12 9.30
CA ALA A 126 -7.41 -9.65 8.06
C ALA A 126 -8.35 -9.27 6.91
N LEU A 127 -7.85 -8.48 5.97
CA LEU A 127 -8.51 -8.15 4.72
C LEU A 127 -7.93 -9.06 3.66
N THR A 128 -8.78 -9.86 3.04
CA THR A 128 -8.38 -10.94 2.13
C THR A 128 -9.00 -10.72 0.77
N ASP A 129 -8.17 -10.57 -0.25
CA ASP A 129 -8.60 -10.60 -1.64
C ASP A 129 -8.91 -12.05 -2.05
N THR A 130 -10.15 -12.29 -2.46
CA THR A 130 -10.65 -13.59 -2.90
C THR A 130 -10.96 -13.64 -4.41
N GLU A 131 -10.58 -12.60 -5.16
CA GLU A 131 -10.82 -12.55 -6.60
C GLU A 131 -10.00 -13.66 -7.31
N PRO A 132 -10.58 -14.35 -8.31
CA PRO A 132 -9.79 -15.26 -9.12
C PRO A 132 -8.68 -14.50 -9.87
N PRO A 133 -7.55 -15.15 -10.15
CA PRO A 133 -6.45 -14.53 -10.89
C PRO A 133 -6.91 -13.98 -12.24
N VAL A 134 -6.68 -12.68 -12.48
CA VAL A 134 -6.98 -12.02 -13.75
C VAL A 134 -6.16 -12.62 -14.90
N LYS A 135 -6.81 -12.94 -16.02
CA LYS A 135 -6.19 -13.60 -17.19
C LYS A 135 -5.16 -12.74 -17.94
N ALA A 136 -5.19 -11.41 -17.80
CA ALA A 136 -4.41 -10.48 -18.62
C ALA A 136 -3.58 -9.45 -17.81
N GLY A 137 -3.30 -9.70 -16.53
CA GLY A 137 -2.42 -8.86 -15.72
C GLY A 137 -0.93 -9.21 -15.89
N PRO A 138 0.01 -8.24 -15.76
CA PRO A 138 1.45 -8.49 -15.85
C PRO A 138 2.01 -9.42 -14.76
N LYS A 139 1.18 -9.85 -13.80
CA LYS A 139 1.43 -10.97 -12.88
C LYS A 139 0.17 -11.80 -12.70
N SER A 140 -0.24 -12.49 -13.76
CA SER A 140 -1.17 -13.62 -13.67
C SER A 140 -0.45 -14.81 -13.00
N SER A 141 -0.21 -14.76 -11.68
CA SER A 141 0.04 -15.97 -10.90
C SER A 141 -1.31 -16.52 -10.46
N SER A 142 -1.60 -17.77 -10.84
CA SER A 142 -2.89 -18.38 -10.62
C SER A 142 -3.16 -18.64 -9.13
N GLY A 143 -4.23 -18.05 -8.58
CA GLY A 143 -4.88 -18.54 -7.36
C GLY A 143 -4.22 -18.11 -6.04
N GLU A 144 -3.41 -17.06 -6.04
CA GLU A 144 -2.79 -16.56 -4.80
C GLU A 144 -3.75 -15.64 -4.05
N THR A 145 -4.25 -16.12 -2.92
CA THR A 145 -4.98 -15.28 -1.97
C THR A 145 -4.01 -14.28 -1.35
N GLN A 146 -4.31 -13.00 -1.45
CA GLN A 146 -3.55 -11.94 -0.79
C GLN A 146 -4.25 -11.49 0.47
N THR A 147 -3.52 -11.30 1.55
CA THR A 147 -4.09 -10.86 2.82
C THR A 147 -3.23 -9.79 3.47
N VAL A 148 -3.83 -8.64 3.78
CA VAL A 148 -3.23 -7.65 4.66
C VAL A 148 -3.86 -7.77 6.05
N THR A 149 -3.02 -7.91 7.06
CA THR A 149 -3.43 -7.86 8.47
C THR A 149 -3.14 -6.47 9.00
N ILE A 150 -4.14 -5.85 9.62
CA ILE A 150 -4.04 -4.52 10.21
C ILE A 150 -4.45 -4.55 11.68
N ASP A 151 -3.92 -3.61 12.45
CA ASP A 151 -4.41 -3.30 13.79
C ASP A 151 -5.88 -2.84 13.71
N ALA A 152 -6.76 -3.43 14.53
CA ALA A 152 -8.19 -3.23 14.39
C ALA A 152 -8.67 -1.82 14.80
N ASP A 153 -7.92 -1.14 15.68
CA ASP A 153 -8.30 0.16 16.21
C ASP A 153 -7.70 1.30 15.37
N THR A 154 -6.47 1.12 14.89
CA THR A 154 -5.70 2.18 14.24
C THR A 154 -5.60 2.02 12.72
N GLY A 155 -5.89 0.82 12.20
CA GLY A 155 -5.73 0.45 10.80
C GLY A 155 -4.28 0.32 10.33
N VAL A 156 -3.29 0.40 11.23
CA VAL A 156 -1.87 0.28 10.88
C VAL A 156 -1.58 -1.13 10.35
N PRO A 157 -0.94 -1.29 9.19
CA PRO A 157 -0.59 -2.61 8.67
C PRO A 157 0.43 -3.29 9.58
N ILE A 158 0.25 -4.59 9.78
CA ILE A 158 1.10 -5.46 10.58
C ILE A 158 1.82 -6.45 9.67
N SER A 159 1.10 -7.04 8.71
CA SER A 159 1.70 -7.93 7.73
C SER A 159 0.92 -7.98 6.43
N PHE A 160 1.62 -8.30 5.34
CA PHE A 160 1.03 -8.64 4.06
C PHE A 160 1.53 -10.01 3.62
N HIS A 161 0.61 -10.86 3.19
CA HIS A 161 0.85 -12.20 2.69
C HIS A 161 0.36 -12.30 1.24
N SER A 162 1.19 -12.88 0.36
CA SER A 162 0.80 -13.25 -1.01
C SER A 162 1.26 -14.68 -1.26
N GLY A 163 0.33 -15.63 -1.36
CA GLY A 163 0.67 -17.04 -1.60
C GLY A 163 -0.35 -18.04 -1.04
N GLN A 164 -0.12 -19.31 -1.32
CA GLN A 164 -0.99 -20.42 -0.88
C GLN A 164 -0.61 -21.01 0.49
N ASN A 165 0.63 -20.77 0.97
CA ASN A 165 1.16 -21.35 2.21
C ASN A 165 1.70 -20.23 3.13
N LYS A 166 1.34 -20.24 4.42
CA LYS A 166 1.78 -19.28 5.46
C LYS A 166 3.29 -19.29 5.80
N SER A 167 4.18 -19.74 4.91
CA SER A 167 5.62 -19.79 5.18
C SER A 167 6.38 -18.74 4.36
N SER A 168 7.25 -17.99 5.06
CA SER A 168 8.36 -17.14 4.60
C SER A 168 8.08 -15.92 3.71
N ASP A 169 6.96 -15.80 3.00
CA ASP A 169 6.69 -14.67 2.09
C ASP A 169 5.89 -13.51 2.73
N ASP A 170 5.79 -13.51 4.07
CA ASP A 170 5.14 -12.43 4.82
C ASP A 170 6.02 -11.18 4.86
N VAL A 171 5.56 -10.09 4.27
CA VAL A 171 6.09 -8.76 4.56
C VAL A 171 5.56 -8.34 5.93
N LYS A 172 6.44 -8.06 6.89
CA LYS A 172 6.08 -7.43 8.17
C LYS A 172 6.25 -5.92 8.07
N PHE A 173 5.33 -5.19 8.68
CA PHE A 173 5.36 -3.73 8.72
C PHE A 173 5.79 -3.26 10.10
N GLU A 174 6.79 -2.39 10.12
CA GLU A 174 7.12 -1.54 11.26
C GLU A 174 6.90 -0.10 10.82
N VAL A 175 5.95 0.60 11.46
CA VAL A 175 5.54 1.95 11.05
C VAL A 175 5.95 2.96 12.11
N SER A 176 6.82 3.89 11.73
CA SER A 176 7.26 5.03 12.53
C SER A 176 7.22 6.31 11.69
N ARG A 177 6.91 7.46 12.30
CA ARG A 177 6.97 8.76 11.63
C ARG A 177 8.24 9.51 12.04
N VAL A 178 8.98 9.95 11.03
CA VAL A 178 10.23 10.71 11.14
C VAL A 178 10.17 11.91 10.20
N THR A 179 11.06 12.89 10.36
CA THR A 179 11.22 13.95 9.36
C THR A 179 12.38 13.61 8.41
N LEU A 180 12.29 14.00 7.13
CA LEU A 180 13.41 13.82 6.20
C LEU A 180 14.67 14.56 6.67
N ALA A 181 14.50 15.69 7.37
CA ALA A 181 15.62 16.43 7.96
C ALA A 181 16.30 15.63 9.08
N ASP A 182 15.53 14.96 9.94
CA ASP A 182 16.06 14.08 10.99
C ASP A 182 16.78 12.88 10.38
N VAL A 183 16.19 12.23 9.37
CA VAL A 183 16.83 11.10 8.69
C VAL A 183 18.12 11.53 7.98
N ALA A 184 18.14 12.66 7.29
CA ALA A 184 19.36 13.21 6.69
C ALA A 184 20.45 13.48 7.74
N ALA A 185 20.06 13.78 8.98
CA ALA A 185 20.95 13.95 10.13
C ALA A 185 21.26 12.63 10.88
N GLY A 186 20.81 11.47 10.38
CA GLY A 186 21.04 10.15 10.98
C GLY A 186 20.14 9.81 12.17
N LYS A 187 19.01 10.49 12.33
CA LYS A 187 18.05 10.31 13.42
C LYS A 187 16.78 9.61 12.89
N PHE A 188 16.33 8.58 13.61
CA PHE A 188 15.18 7.75 13.25
C PHE A 188 14.27 7.51 14.46
#